data_AF-A0A2D4HL12-F1
#
_entry.id   AF-A0A2D4HL12-F1
#
_cell.length_a   1.000
_cell.length_b   1.000
_cell.length_c   1.000
_cell.angle_alpha   90.00
_cell.angle_beta   90.00
_cell.angle_gamma   90.00
#
_symmetry.space_group_name_H-M   'P 1'
#
loop_
_entity.id
_entity.type
_entity.pdbx_description
1 polymer ?
#
loop_
_entity_poly.entity_id
_entity_poly.type
_entity_poly.pdbx_seq_one_letter_code
_entity_poly.pdbx_strand_id
1 'polypeptide(L)'
;AEMVLQMISACKGEPGAMVSSTLKLGISILNGGNEDVQQKMLDYLKEKREVGFFQSVQALMQTCSVLDLNAFERQNKAEGLGMVTEEGTIISRENGEKVMADDLFTQDLFRFLQLLCEGHNNDFQNYLRTQTGNTTTIN
;
A
#
# COMPACT_ATOMS: atom_id res chain seq x y z
N ALA A 1 17.30 2.03 0.51
CA ALA A 1 16.38 0.88 0.40
C ALA A 1 15.82 0.50 1.76
N GLU A 2 16.67 0.22 2.75
CA GLU A 2 16.29 -0.19 4.11
C GLU A 2 15.32 0.76 4.82
N MET A 3 15.53 2.07 4.69
CA MET A 3 14.64 3.08 5.30
C MET A 3 13.18 2.94 4.83
N VAL A 4 12.95 2.53 3.58
CA VAL A 4 11.58 2.29 3.07
C VAL A 4 10.92 1.14 3.84
N LEU A 5 11.65 0.05 4.08
CA LEU A 5 11.16 -1.10 4.83
C LEU A 5 10.87 -0.75 6.30
N GLN A 6 11.76 0.03 6.92
CA GLN A 6 11.58 0.48 8.30
C GLN A 6 10.35 1.38 8.46
N MET A 7 10.15 2.31 7.53
CA MET A 7 9.00 3.22 7.56
C MET A 7 7.68 2.47 7.34
N ILE A 8 7.67 1.46 6.46
CA ILE A 8 6.50 0.56 6.30
C ILE A 8 6.29 -0.27 7.58
N SER A 9 7.33 -0.80 8.21
CA SER A 9 7.21 -1.51 9.50
C SER A 9 6.66 -0.59 10.60
N ALA A 10 7.10 0.67 10.64
CA ALA A 10 6.72 1.65 11.65
C ALA A 10 5.25 2.10 11.58
N CYS A 11 4.60 2.02 10.41
CA CYS A 11 3.20 2.44 10.27
C CYS A 11 2.19 1.45 10.85
N LYS A 12 2.59 0.20 11.11
CA LYS A 12 1.78 -0.83 11.78
C LYS A 12 0.38 -1.01 11.20
N GLY A 13 0.21 -0.83 9.89
CA GLY A 13 -1.08 -0.96 9.24
C GLY A 13 -1.95 0.29 9.17
N GLU A 14 -1.49 1.44 9.67
CA GLU A 14 -2.22 2.69 9.53
C GLU A 14 -1.86 3.38 8.20
N PRO A 15 -2.81 3.47 7.24
CA PRO A 15 -2.57 4.23 6.02
C PRO A 15 -2.46 5.73 6.37
N GLY A 16 -1.58 6.43 5.65
CA GLY A 16 -1.39 7.86 5.85
C GLY A 16 -0.41 8.45 4.84
N ALA A 17 -0.39 9.77 4.72
CA ALA A 17 0.41 10.48 3.71
C ALA A 17 1.91 10.10 3.74
N MET A 18 2.44 9.81 4.93
CA MET A 18 3.83 9.34 5.10
C MET A 18 4.04 7.96 4.46
N VAL A 19 3.14 7.02 4.67
CA VAL A 19 3.21 5.66 4.08
C VAL A 19 3.04 5.73 2.57
N SER A 20 2.07 6.51 2.08
CA SER A 20 1.86 6.71 0.64
C SER A 20 3.10 7.28 -0.04
N SER A 21 3.74 8.29 0.56
CA SER A 21 5.00 8.87 0.03
C SER A 21 6.15 7.87 0.08
N THR A 22 6.20 7.04 1.13
CA THR A 22 7.21 5.98 1.30
C THR A 22 7.07 4.90 0.23
N LEU A 23 5.84 4.47 -0.08
CA LEU A 23 5.57 3.51 -1.15
C LEU A 23 6.02 4.05 -2.51
N LYS A 24 5.69 5.31 -2.84
CA LYS A 24 6.13 5.96 -4.08
C LYS A 24 7.65 5.99 -4.23
N LEU A 25 8.37 6.27 -3.13
CA LEU A 25 9.83 6.19 -3.11
C LEU A 25 10.32 4.75 -3.32
N GLY A 26 9.71 3.77 -2.64
CA GLY A 26 10.03 2.35 -2.80
C GLY A 26 9.85 1.86 -4.23
N ILE A 27 8.72 2.20 -4.85
CA ILE A 27 8.41 1.92 -6.26
C ILE A 27 9.49 2.52 -7.16
N SER A 28 9.83 3.80 -6.95
CA SER A 28 10.82 4.50 -7.78
C SER A 28 12.19 3.85 -7.75
N ILE A 29 12.61 3.32 -6.58
CA ILE A 29 13.91 2.66 -6.42
C ILE A 29 13.92 1.25 -7.06
N LEU A 30 12.80 0.53 -6.98
CA LEU A 30 12.67 -0.83 -7.51
C LEU A 30 12.30 -0.88 -9.01
N ASN A 31 11.88 0.26 -9.57
CA ASN A 31 11.36 0.33 -10.93
C ASN A 31 12.35 -0.24 -11.95
N GLY A 32 11.83 -1.05 -12.89
CA GLY A 32 12.65 -1.74 -13.89
C GLY A 32 13.32 -3.03 -13.40
N GLY A 33 12.97 -3.56 -12.23
CA GLY A 33 13.50 -4.84 -11.73
C GLY A 33 14.91 -4.71 -11.16
N ASN A 34 15.12 -3.73 -10.28
CA ASN A 34 16.44 -3.44 -9.68
C ASN A 34 16.89 -4.52 -8.68
N GLU A 35 17.51 -5.60 -9.19
CA GLU A 35 17.95 -6.77 -8.42
C GLU A 35 18.91 -6.40 -7.28
N ASP A 36 19.83 -5.45 -7.49
CA ASP A 36 20.78 -5.01 -6.46
C ASP A 36 20.07 -4.44 -5.22
N VAL A 37 18.98 -3.70 -5.45
CA VAL A 37 18.18 -3.14 -4.35
C VAL A 37 17.31 -4.23 -3.72
N GLN A 38 16.69 -5.09 -4.53
CA GLN A 38 15.89 -6.21 -4.01
C GLN A 38 16.73 -7.09 -3.08
N GLN A 39 17.97 -7.41 -3.47
CA GLN A 39 18.88 -8.22 -2.65
C GLN A 39 19.20 -7.52 -1.33
N LYS A 40 19.55 -6.23 -1.34
CA LYS A 40 19.79 -5.45 -0.11
C LYS A 40 18.58 -5.39 0.80
N MET A 41 17.38 -5.24 0.22
CA MET A 41 16.12 -5.26 0.97
C MET A 41 15.89 -6.64 1.62
N LEU A 42 16.11 -7.72 0.88
CA LEU A 42 15.94 -9.08 1.38
C LEU A 42 16.94 -9.42 2.49
N ASP A 43 18.21 -9.06 2.29
CA ASP A 43 19.27 -9.28 3.27
C ASP A 43 18.98 -8.54 4.57
N TYR A 44 18.51 -7.29 4.49
CA TYR A 44 18.09 -6.52 5.64
C TYR A 44 16.96 -7.21 6.43
N LEU A 45 15.90 -7.68 5.75
CA LEU A 45 14.77 -8.35 6.41
C LEU A 45 15.22 -9.64 7.10
N LYS A 46 16.09 -10.42 6.46
CA LYS A 46 16.64 -11.68 6.99
C LYS A 46 17.58 -11.43 8.18
N GLU A 47 18.48 -10.44 8.08
CA GLU A 47 19.45 -10.13 9.14
C GLU A 47 18.76 -9.61 10.40
N LYS A 48 17.81 -8.68 10.23
CA LYS A 48 17.07 -8.08 11.35
C LYS A 48 15.92 -8.95 11.86
N ARG A 49 15.56 -10.02 11.13
CA ARG A 49 14.41 -10.88 11.43
C ARG A 49 13.12 -10.06 11.60
N GLU A 50 12.90 -9.15 10.64
CA GLU A 50 11.82 -8.17 10.70
C GLU A 50 10.45 -8.84 10.50
N VAL A 51 9.73 -9.04 11.60
CA VAL A 51 8.33 -9.50 11.59
C VAL A 51 7.37 -8.32 11.37
N GLY A 52 7.72 -7.15 11.90
CA GLY A 52 6.87 -5.95 11.90
C GLY A 52 6.54 -5.48 10.49
N PHE A 53 7.50 -5.58 9.56
CA PHE A 53 7.28 -5.26 8.16
C PHE A 53 6.09 -6.04 7.57
N PHE A 54 6.07 -7.36 7.71
CA PHE A 54 5.04 -8.21 7.11
C PHE A 54 3.68 -8.05 7.80
N GLN A 55 3.66 -7.90 9.13
CA GLN A 55 2.43 -7.61 9.88
C GLN A 55 1.82 -6.26 9.46
N SER A 56 2.68 -5.25 9.30
CA SER A 56 2.26 -3.93 8.85
C SER A 56 1.68 -3.96 7.44
N VAL A 57 2.36 -4.65 6.50
CA VAL A 57 1.85 -4.84 5.13
C VAL A 57 0.50 -5.56 5.12
N GLN A 58 0.36 -6.64 5.91
CA GLN A 58 -0.91 -7.36 6.02
C GLN A 58 -2.04 -6.46 6.52
N ALA A 59 -1.77 -5.66 7.55
CA ALA A 59 -2.76 -4.73 8.09
C ALA A 59 -3.12 -3.62 7.07
N LEU A 60 -2.15 -3.06 6.34
CA LEU A 60 -2.42 -2.12 5.24
C LEU A 60 -3.31 -2.76 4.16
N MET A 61 -3.04 -4.01 3.78
CA MET A 61 -3.87 -4.73 2.80
C MET A 61 -5.31 -4.94 3.29
N GLN A 62 -5.51 -5.18 4.59
CA GLN A 62 -6.85 -5.33 5.18
C GLN A 62 -7.62 -4.00 5.27
N THR A 63 -6.91 -2.86 5.29
CA THR A 63 -7.54 -1.53 5.29
C THR A 63 -7.93 -1.01 3.91
N CYS A 64 -7.51 -1.69 2.83
CA CYS A 64 -7.85 -1.30 1.47
C CYS A 64 -9.36 -1.42 1.22
N SER A 65 -9.97 -0.39 0.63
CA SER A 65 -11.40 -0.33 0.41
C SER A 65 -11.84 -1.18 -0.79
N VAL A 66 -13.10 -1.62 -0.74
CA VAL A 66 -13.80 -2.30 -1.83
C VAL A 66 -15.14 -1.62 -2.07
N LEU A 67 -15.74 -1.83 -3.25
CA LEU A 67 -16.87 -1.02 -3.69
C LEU A 67 -18.04 -1.18 -2.70
N ASP A 68 -18.35 -0.11 -1.98
CA ASP A 68 -19.44 -0.09 -1.01
C ASP A 68 -20.70 0.51 -1.66
N LEU A 69 -21.69 -0.35 -1.90
CA LEU A 69 -22.99 0.04 -2.45
C LEU A 69 -23.70 1.06 -1.56
N ASN A 70 -23.59 0.95 -0.23
CA ASN A 70 -24.22 1.89 0.69
C ASN A 70 -23.54 3.26 0.66
N ALA A 71 -22.23 3.32 0.43
CA ALA A 71 -21.51 4.57 0.22
C ALA A 71 -21.93 5.21 -1.12
N PHE A 72 -21.99 4.40 -2.17
CA PHE A 72 -22.45 4.82 -3.51
C PHE A 72 -23.89 5.35 -3.49
N GLU A 73 -24.84 4.64 -2.87
CA GLU A 73 -26.23 5.09 -2.78
C GLU A 73 -26.39 6.39 -1.97
N ARG A 74 -25.61 6.54 -0.88
CA ARG A 74 -25.57 7.78 -0.09
C ARG A 74 -25.06 8.96 -0.93
N GLN A 75 -24.03 8.73 -1.74
CA GLN A 75 -23.51 9.74 -2.66
C GLN A 75 -24.55 10.12 -3.72
N ASN A 76 -25.18 9.14 -4.39
CA ASN A 76 -26.18 9.38 -5.42
C ASN A 76 -27.37 10.21 -4.90
N LYS A 77 -27.83 9.93 -3.67
CA LYS A 77 -28.87 10.75 -3.02
C LYS A 77 -28.39 12.17 -2.72
N ALA A 78 -27.14 12.34 -2.26
CA ALA A 78 -26.56 13.65 -1.99
C ALA A 78 -26.40 14.49 -3.28
N GLU A 79 -25.96 13.87 -4.38
CA GLU A 79 -25.88 14.50 -5.71
C GLU A 79 -27.28 14.89 -6.23
N GLY A 80 -28.26 14.01 -6.05
CA GLY A 80 -29.65 14.26 -6.44
C GLY A 80 -30.36 15.37 -5.65
N LEU A 81 -29.84 15.74 -4.47
CA LEU A 81 -30.41 16.83 -3.66
C LEU A 81 -30.02 18.23 -4.15
N GLY A 82 -29.02 18.38 -5.02
CA GLY A 82 -28.80 19.55 -5.90
C GLY A 82 -28.76 20.97 -5.30
N MET A 83 -28.87 21.15 -3.98
CA MET A 83 -28.84 22.45 -3.33
C MET A 83 -27.43 22.77 -2.89
N VAL A 84 -26.59 23.15 -3.86
CA VAL A 84 -25.27 23.70 -3.58
C VAL A 84 -25.09 24.92 -4.46
N THR A 85 -24.83 26.06 -3.83
CA THR A 85 -24.55 27.35 -4.48
C THR A 85 -23.40 27.22 -5.49
N GLU A 86 -23.24 28.19 -6.40
CA GLU A 86 -22.18 28.18 -7.45
C GLU A 86 -20.76 27.91 -6.91
N GLU A 87 -20.48 28.23 -5.64
CA GLU A 87 -19.20 27.91 -4.98
C GLU A 87 -19.08 26.45 -4.50
N GLY A 88 -20.19 25.76 -4.17
CA GLY A 88 -20.16 24.39 -3.65
C GLY A 88 -20.29 23.30 -4.73
N THR A 89 -20.67 23.66 -5.96
CA THR A 89 -20.71 22.76 -7.12
C THR A 89 -19.32 22.34 -7.60
N ILE A 90 -18.30 23.18 -7.39
CA ILE A 90 -16.90 22.87 -7.72
C ILE A 90 -16.34 21.83 -6.73
N ILE A 91 -16.60 22.03 -5.43
CA ILE A 91 -16.11 21.15 -4.35
C ILE A 91 -16.68 19.72 -4.48
N SER A 92 -17.94 19.61 -4.91
CA SER A 92 -18.61 18.31 -5.02
C SER A 92 -18.21 17.51 -6.27
N ARG A 93 -17.76 18.19 -7.35
CA ARG A 93 -17.29 17.54 -8.59
C ARG A 93 -15.85 17.00 -8.48
N GLU A 94 -15.01 17.62 -7.65
CA GLU A 94 -13.67 17.10 -7.34
C GLU A 94 -13.69 15.96 -6.31
N ASN A 95 -14.75 15.83 -5.51
CA ASN A 95 -14.98 14.74 -4.54
C ASN A 95 -15.34 13.39 -5.20
N GLY A 96 -14.76 13.09 -6.38
CA GLY A 96 -14.82 11.77 -7.02
C GLY A 96 -14.22 10.63 -6.16
N GLU A 97 -13.57 10.98 -5.04
CA GLU A 97 -12.96 10.09 -4.04
C GLU A 97 -13.96 9.45 -3.05
N LYS A 98 -15.27 9.37 -3.32
CA LYS A 98 -16.23 8.90 -2.29
C LYS A 98 -16.49 7.40 -2.25
N VAL A 99 -16.27 6.67 -3.35
CA VAL A 99 -16.51 5.21 -3.37
C VAL A 99 -15.22 4.43 -3.17
N MET A 100 -14.09 4.96 -3.64
CA MET A 100 -12.74 4.41 -3.54
C MET A 100 -11.75 5.53 -3.22
N ALA A 101 -11.76 6.03 -1.98
CA ALA A 101 -10.88 7.14 -1.59
C ALA A 101 -9.38 6.77 -1.57
N ASP A 102 -9.07 5.48 -1.66
CA ASP A 102 -7.74 4.90 -1.50
C ASP A 102 -7.25 4.16 -2.76
N ASP A 103 -7.89 4.36 -3.92
CA ASP A 103 -7.54 3.68 -5.17
C ASP A 103 -6.04 3.78 -5.53
N LEU A 104 -5.47 4.98 -5.43
CA LEU A 104 -4.05 5.25 -5.65
C LEU A 104 -3.18 4.56 -4.60
N PHE A 105 -3.62 4.54 -3.33
CA PHE A 105 -2.85 3.92 -2.26
C PHE A 105 -2.82 2.40 -2.41
N THR A 106 -3.98 1.77 -2.63
CA THR A 106 -4.08 0.32 -2.86
C THR A 106 -3.27 -0.09 -4.08
N GLN A 107 -3.35 0.68 -5.18
CA GLN A 107 -2.55 0.42 -6.38
C GLN A 107 -1.04 0.52 -6.08
N ASP A 108 -0.59 1.57 -5.39
CA ASP A 108 0.81 1.75 -5.02
C ASP A 108 1.32 0.63 -4.10
N LEU A 109 0.50 0.18 -3.14
CA LEU A 109 0.84 -0.93 -2.24
C LEU A 109 1.11 -2.22 -3.03
N PHE A 110 0.19 -2.61 -3.93
CA PHE A 110 0.37 -3.82 -4.73
C PHE A 110 1.46 -3.66 -5.79
N ARG A 111 1.65 -2.46 -6.36
CA ARG A 111 2.75 -2.18 -7.29
C ARG A 111 4.11 -2.32 -6.60
N PHE A 112 4.23 -1.83 -5.36
CA PHE A 112 5.43 -2.03 -4.56
C PHE A 112 5.70 -3.52 -4.31
N LEU A 113 4.70 -4.29 -3.88
CA LEU A 113 4.84 -5.74 -3.63
C LEU A 113 5.23 -6.52 -4.90
N GLN A 114 4.65 -6.18 -6.05
CA GLN A 114 5.04 -6.76 -7.34
C GLN A 114 6.52 -6.49 -7.64
N LEU A 115 6.96 -5.24 -7.46
CA LEU A 115 8.32 -4.80 -7.78
C LEU A 115 9.40 -5.44 -6.90
N LEU A 116 9.07 -5.85 -5.67
CA LEU A 116 9.99 -6.59 -4.80
C LEU A 116 10.41 -7.95 -5.40
N CYS A 117 9.58 -8.52 -6.27
CA CYS A 117 9.80 -9.83 -6.89
C CYS A 117 9.92 -9.77 -8.42
N GLU A 118 9.99 -8.56 -9.00
CA GLU A 118 10.17 -8.36 -10.43
C GLU A 118 11.53 -8.93 -10.87
N GLY A 119 11.61 -9.54 -12.06
CA GLY A 119 12.81 -10.26 -12.50
C GLY A 119 12.90 -11.71 -12.03
N HIS A 120 11.80 -12.32 -11.58
CA HIS A 120 11.77 -13.72 -11.09
C HIS A 120 12.67 -13.99 -9.87
N ASN A 121 12.70 -13.06 -8.92
CA ASN A 121 13.45 -13.20 -7.67
C ASN A 121 12.87 -14.31 -6.77
N ASN A 122 13.27 -15.55 -7.02
CA ASN A 122 12.77 -16.75 -6.33
C ASN A 122 13.01 -16.70 -4.81
N ASP A 123 14.13 -16.12 -4.38
CA ASP A 123 14.46 -16.02 -2.96
C ASP A 123 13.50 -15.08 -2.24
N PHE A 124 13.21 -13.92 -2.83
CA PHE A 124 12.23 -12.99 -2.28
C PHE A 124 10.83 -13.59 -2.32
N GLN A 125 10.44 -14.25 -3.42
CA GLN A 125 9.14 -14.92 -3.54
C GLN A 125 8.94 -16.01 -2.48
N ASN A 126 9.96 -16.83 -2.22
CA ASN A 126 9.91 -17.84 -1.17
C ASN A 126 9.84 -17.18 0.22
N TYR A 127 10.56 -16.07 0.42
CA TYR A 127 10.53 -15.33 1.68
C TYR A 127 9.18 -14.64 1.94
N LEU A 128 8.44 -14.21 0.90
CA LEU A 128 7.05 -13.77 1.05
C LEU A 128 6.13 -14.91 1.51
N ARG A 129 6.36 -16.14 1.03
CA ARG A 129 5.56 -17.33 1.38
C ARG A 129 5.80 -17.79 2.82
N THR A 130 7.05 -17.78 3.26
CA THR A 130 7.41 -18.15 4.64
C THR A 130 8.69 -17.42 5.07
N GLN A 131 8.65 -16.83 6.26
CA GLN A 131 9.77 -16.09 6.83
C GLN A 131 10.64 -17.01 7.68
N THR A 132 11.25 -18.02 7.06
CA THR A 132 12.11 -18.98 7.76
C THR A 132 13.25 -18.23 8.47
N GLY A 133 13.32 -18.35 9.79
CA GLY A 133 14.27 -17.62 10.65
C GLY A 133 13.60 -16.59 11.58
N ASN A 134 12.36 -16.21 11.31
CA ASN A 134 11.53 -15.41 12.21
C ASN A 134 10.76 -16.31 13.18
N THR A 135 10.24 -15.74 14.27
CA THR A 135 9.41 -16.44 15.27
C THR A 135 8.00 -16.74 14.77
N THR A 136 7.55 -16.03 13.73
CA THR A 136 6.21 -16.16 13.14
C THR A 136 6.30 -16.15 11.61
N THR A 137 5.36 -16.85 10.97
CA THR A 137 5.06 -16.74 9.53
C THR A 137 3.73 -16.01 9.38
N ILE A 138 3.65 -15.07 8.42
CA ILE A 138 2.47 -14.19 8.27
C ILE A 138 1.43 -14.71 7.26
N ASN A 139 1.86 -15.53 6.29
CA ASN A 139 0.96 -16.18 5.33
C ASN A 139 0.12 -17.28 5.98
#